data_AF-A0A7R9T4D3-F1
#
_entry.id   AF-A0A7R9T4D3-F1
#
_cell.length_a   1.000
_cell.length_b   1.000
_cell.length_c   1.000
_cell.angle_alpha   90.00
_cell.angle_beta   90.00
_cell.angle_gamma   90.00
#
_symmetry.space_group_name_H-M   'P 1'
#
loop_
_entity.id
_entity.type
_entity.pdbx_description
1 polymer ?
#
loop_
_entity_poly.entity_id
_entity_poly.type
_entity_poly.pdbx_seq_one_letter_code
_entity_poly.pdbx_strand_id
1 'polypeptide(L)'
;MPRVNVLVRALDGRTRCVECDLDDRDRSRDLARVVDALRARDAALVPYGARVAFSRSARARGDATVRASDDLIAHVTCGLLGGKGGFGTQLRASARRGTQTTNFDACRDLSGRRLRAVNGEKKIAAWEAEKAERDAEAKAEKYLKSQAGGSGAARLRELEEKEREAYHAESAKVSESVNDAVASGFKNAAAIEAAKRKKAKKGKAVVGNDDESESESDEDFDDSALLFPAAKKARVVPAAPAPALALANEPEASTSQSPTSAPTMAPPVMEQKEEGPLDLTRFDSAEALEAVGLERLKAELTAQKLKCGGTLRERAARLFLLRDNTRDEIDKKHWAK
;
A
#
# COMPACT_ATOMS: atom_id res chain seq x y z
N MET A 1 32.58 67.76 22.92
CA MET A 1 32.68 66.35 22.53
C MET A 1 32.19 66.26 21.10
N PRO A 2 32.81 65.44 20.23
CA PRO A 2 32.32 65.29 18.87
C PRO A 2 30.93 64.63 18.93
N ARG A 3 29.96 65.25 18.25
CA ARG A 3 28.66 64.61 18.00
C ARG A 3 28.87 63.58 16.90
N VAL A 4 28.58 62.32 17.23
CA VAL A 4 28.73 61.19 16.30
C VAL A 4 27.36 60.56 16.07
N ASN A 5 27.10 60.20 14.81
CA ASN A 5 25.94 59.42 14.44
C ASN A 5 26.22 57.93 14.69
N VAL A 6 25.42 57.31 15.55
CA VAL A 6 25.51 55.88 15.89
C VAL A 6 24.33 55.14 15.28
N LEU A 7 24.62 54.15 14.44
CA LEU A 7 23.62 53.27 13.86
C LEU A 7 23.35 52.12 14.82
N VAL A 8 22.20 52.14 15.48
CA VAL A 8 21.82 51.11 16.46
C VAL A 8 20.84 50.13 15.82
N ARG A 9 21.23 48.86 15.76
CA ARG A 9 20.33 47.75 15.43
C ARG A 9 19.59 47.31 16.69
N ALA A 10 18.29 47.59 16.74
CA ALA A 10 17.42 47.27 17.88
C ALA A 10 16.89 45.82 17.81
N LEU A 11 16.19 45.40 18.88
CA LEU A 11 15.60 44.05 18.99
C LEU A 11 14.48 43.78 17.99
N ASP A 12 13.85 44.83 17.44
CA ASP A 12 12.86 44.76 16.36
C ASP A 12 13.49 44.49 14.98
N GLY A 13 14.83 44.37 14.92
CA GLY A 13 15.58 44.15 13.69
C GLY A 13 15.78 45.40 12.84
N ARG A 14 15.24 46.56 13.25
CA ARG A 14 15.38 47.84 12.54
C ARG A 14 16.63 48.58 13.02
N THR A 15 17.25 49.31 12.10
CA THR A 15 18.37 50.20 12.40
C THR A 15 17.83 51.60 12.67
N ARG A 16 18.28 52.23 13.76
CA ARG A 16 17.91 53.59 14.15
C ARG A 16 19.19 54.42 14.33
N CYS A 17 19.24 55.63 13.79
CA CYS A 17 20.39 56.52 13.90
C CYS A 17 20.27 57.40 15.14
N VAL A 18 21.19 57.33 16.09
CA VAL A 18 21.17 58.11 17.33
C VAL A 18 22.39 59.02 17.37
N GLU A 19 22.16 60.32 17.61
CA GLU A 19 23.23 61.28 17.84
C GLU A 19 23.68 61.21 19.30
N CYS A 20 24.96 60.98 19.53
CA CYS A 20 25.55 60.93 20.87
C CYS A 20 26.88 61.67 20.89
N ASP A 21 27.17 62.30 22.02
CA ASP A 21 28.51 62.79 22.33
C ASP A 21 29.36 61.61 22.83
N LEU A 22 30.33 61.17 22.03
CA LEU A 22 31.21 60.05 22.38
C LEU A 22 32.60 60.56 22.77
N ASP A 23 33.14 59.98 23.83
CA ASP A 23 34.50 60.21 24.30
C ASP A 23 35.29 58.92 24.09
N ASP A 24 35.99 58.80 22.95
CA ASP A 24 36.80 57.62 22.52
C ASP A 24 37.76 57.03 23.58
N ARG A 25 37.93 57.70 24.72
CA ARG A 25 38.69 57.29 25.90
C ARG A 25 37.94 56.29 26.79
N ASP A 26 36.61 56.38 26.92
CA ASP A 26 35.81 55.64 27.91
C ASP A 26 34.60 54.92 27.28
N ARG A 27 34.85 53.76 26.66
CA ARG A 27 33.81 52.96 25.99
C ARG A 27 32.60 52.62 26.86
N SER A 28 32.79 52.45 28.16
CA SER A 28 31.67 52.15 29.09
C SER A 28 30.72 53.34 29.25
N ARG A 29 31.25 54.57 29.27
CA ARG A 29 30.45 55.81 29.35
C ARG A 29 29.77 56.08 28.02
N ASP A 30 30.46 55.83 26.92
CA ASP A 30 29.91 55.93 25.56
C ASP A 30 28.71 54.99 25.36
N LEU A 31 28.84 53.73 25.79
CA LEU A 31 27.73 52.77 25.74
C LEU A 31 26.54 53.22 26.61
N ALA A 32 26.79 53.79 27.79
CA ALA A 32 25.74 54.33 28.64
C ALA A 32 25.00 55.49 27.95
N ARG A 33 25.73 56.43 27.33
CA ARG A 33 25.15 57.54 26.57
C ARG A 33 24.30 57.06 25.39
N VAL A 34 24.76 56.05 24.66
CA VAL A 34 23.99 55.43 23.57
C VAL A 34 22.72 54.76 24.11
N VAL A 35 22.81 54.04 25.24
CA VAL A 35 21.63 53.44 25.91
C VAL A 35 20.63 54.50 26.35
N ASP A 36 21.09 55.58 26.96
CA ASP A 36 20.24 56.66 27.44
C ASP A 36 19.57 57.40 26.26
N ALA A 37 20.30 57.67 25.19
CA ALA A 37 19.75 58.28 23.98
C ALA A 37 18.75 57.37 23.24
N LEU A 38 18.95 56.04 23.27
CA LEU A 38 17.98 55.07 22.76
C LEU A 38 16.71 55.04 23.62
N ARG A 39 16.85 55.02 24.95
CA ARG A 39 15.72 55.04 25.90
C ARG A 39 14.93 56.33 25.83
N ALA A 40 15.61 57.46 25.62
CA ALA A 40 14.97 58.78 25.46
C ALA A 40 14.08 58.83 24.20
N ARG A 41 14.43 58.07 23.16
CA ARG A 41 13.59 57.93 21.96
C ARG A 41 12.46 56.93 22.13
N ASP A 42 12.77 55.76 22.67
CA ASP A 42 11.83 54.66 22.81
C ASP A 42 12.31 53.65 23.86
N ALA A 43 11.67 53.68 25.03
CA ALA A 43 11.99 52.80 26.15
C ALA A 43 11.81 51.31 25.81
N ALA A 44 10.97 50.97 24.84
CA ALA A 44 10.71 49.58 24.45
C ALA A 44 11.89 48.94 23.71
N LEU A 45 12.80 49.74 23.14
CA LEU A 45 13.96 49.23 22.41
C LEU A 45 15.02 48.57 23.27
N VAL A 46 15.13 49.02 24.52
CA VAL A 46 16.16 48.56 25.47
C VAL A 46 15.45 48.07 26.73
N PRO A 47 14.83 46.88 26.68
CA PRO A 47 14.17 46.29 27.84
C PRO A 47 15.18 46.01 28.95
N TYR A 48 14.68 45.83 30.18
CA TYR A 48 15.53 45.50 31.33
C TYR A 48 16.34 44.22 31.07
N GLY A 49 17.66 44.29 31.24
CA GLY A 49 18.58 43.18 30.94
C GLY A 49 19.10 43.11 29.49
N ALA A 50 18.72 44.05 28.62
CA ALA A 50 19.35 44.21 27.32
C ALA A 50 20.81 44.72 27.46
N ARG A 51 21.70 44.22 26.61
CA ARG A 51 23.09 44.63 26.48
C ARG A 51 23.30 45.29 25.13
N VAL A 52 23.93 46.46 25.13
CA VAL A 52 24.36 47.15 23.92
C VAL A 52 25.84 46.91 23.71
N ALA A 53 26.22 46.54 22.50
CA ALA A 53 27.62 46.32 22.13
C ALA A 53 27.91 46.94 20.76
N PHE A 54 29.05 47.60 20.63
CA PHE A 54 29.52 48.05 19.32
C PHE A 54 30.00 46.86 18.49
N SER A 55 29.67 46.83 17.20
CA SER A 55 30.25 45.86 16.28
C SER A 55 31.75 46.13 16.17
N ARG A 56 32.59 45.09 16.28
CA ARG A 56 34.04 45.24 16.22
C ARG A 56 34.48 45.71 14.82
N SER A 57 34.74 47.00 14.65
CA SER A 57 35.98 47.55 14.08
C SER A 57 35.87 49.06 13.82
N ALA A 58 36.36 49.85 14.76
CA ALA A 58 37.13 51.04 14.45
C ALA A 58 38.26 51.13 15.49
N ARG A 59 39.22 50.19 15.41
CA ARG A 59 40.57 50.54 15.84
C ARG A 59 41.12 51.39 14.71
N ALA A 60 40.99 52.71 14.82
CA ALA A 60 42.00 53.59 14.25
C ALA A 60 43.31 53.25 14.97
N ARG A 61 44.11 52.37 14.37
CA ARG A 61 45.55 52.33 14.64
C ARG A 61 46.07 53.66 14.14
N GLY A 62 46.62 54.45 15.05
CA GLY A 62 47.63 55.45 14.73
C GLY A 62 47.16 56.61 13.85
N ASP A 63 47.38 57.79 14.41
CA ASP A 63 47.48 59.05 13.70
C ASP A 63 46.17 59.81 13.41
N ALA A 64 46.29 61.10 13.64
CA ALA A 64 45.23 62.07 13.74
C ALA A 64 44.54 62.30 12.40
N THR A 65 43.23 62.02 12.33
CA THR A 65 42.18 62.77 11.60
C THR A 65 40.92 61.90 11.54
N VAL A 66 40.01 62.13 12.48
CA VAL A 66 38.66 61.52 12.43
C VAL A 66 37.92 62.14 11.25
N ARG A 67 37.82 61.40 10.14
CA ARG A 67 37.01 61.79 8.98
C ARG A 67 35.54 61.47 9.26
N ALA A 68 34.65 62.33 8.77
CA ALA A 68 33.23 62.40 9.05
C ALA A 68 32.36 61.23 8.52
N SER A 69 32.92 60.02 8.34
CA SER A 69 32.22 58.92 7.68
C SER A 69 32.59 57.52 8.20
N ASP A 70 32.85 57.41 9.51
CA ASP A 70 32.87 56.10 10.18
C ASP A 70 31.58 55.98 11.01
N ASP A 71 30.50 55.52 10.37
CA ASP A 71 29.24 55.25 11.05
C ASP A 71 29.44 54.17 12.12
N LEU A 72 29.32 54.55 13.39
CA LEU A 72 29.52 53.62 14.51
C LEU A 72 28.28 52.72 14.65
N ILE A 73 28.45 51.42 14.44
CA ILE A 73 27.34 50.45 14.53
C ILE A 73 27.28 49.83 15.93
N ALA A 74 26.12 49.91 16.58
CA ALA A 74 25.80 49.26 17.84
C ALA A 74 24.67 48.24 17.70
N HIS A 75 24.72 47.17 18.48
CA HIS A 75 23.72 46.11 18.52
C HIS A 75 23.10 46.00 19.91
N VAL A 76 21.78 45.99 19.98
CA VAL A 76 21.05 45.64 21.19
C VAL A 76 20.81 44.13 21.19
N THR A 77 21.21 43.46 22.27
CA THR A 77 21.00 42.02 22.47
C THR A 77 20.30 41.81 23.81
N CYS A 78 19.40 40.85 23.92
CA CYS A 78 18.78 40.49 25.19
C CYS A 78 18.97 38.99 25.46
N GLY A 79 19.20 38.63 26.72
CA GLY A 79 19.13 37.24 27.13
C GLY A 79 17.68 36.77 27.08
N LEU A 80 17.42 35.66 26.40
CA LEU A 80 16.09 35.04 26.44
C LEU A 80 15.85 34.46 27.85
N LEU A 81 14.68 34.75 28.43
CA LEU A 81 14.19 34.16 29.67
C LEU A 81 13.74 32.70 29.41
N GLY A 82 14.68 31.82 29.06
CA GLY A 82 14.33 30.45 28.65
C GLY A 82 15.48 29.46 28.82
N GLY A 83 15.32 28.52 29.75
CA GLY A 83 16.24 27.41 29.96
C GLY A 83 16.36 26.53 28.72
N LYS A 84 17.60 26.18 28.35
CA LYS A 84 17.98 25.33 27.21
C LYS A 84 17.55 23.85 27.38
N GLY A 85 16.34 23.58 27.88
CA GLY A 85 15.94 22.26 28.41
C GLY A 85 15.29 21.30 27.42
N GLY A 86 14.61 21.82 26.38
CA GLY A 86 13.84 20.99 25.45
C GLY A 86 14.70 20.20 24.45
N PHE A 87 15.73 20.85 23.89
CA PHE A 87 16.56 20.19 22.87
C PHE A 87 17.42 19.07 23.46
N GLY A 88 18.01 19.28 24.64
CA GLY A 88 18.81 18.25 25.32
C GLY A 88 17.98 17.05 25.77
N THR A 89 16.73 17.26 26.19
CA THR A 89 15.80 16.16 26.51
C THR A 89 15.39 15.39 25.25
N GLN A 90 15.16 16.10 24.13
CA GLN A 90 14.86 15.48 22.84
C GLN A 90 16.04 14.65 22.29
N LEU A 91 17.28 15.13 22.44
CA LEU A 91 18.48 14.37 22.09
C LEU A 91 18.63 13.11 22.95
N ARG A 92 18.40 13.22 24.27
CA ARG A 92 18.44 12.06 25.18
C ARG A 92 17.35 11.04 24.87
N ALA A 93 16.15 11.48 24.49
CA ALA A 93 15.06 10.60 24.08
C ALA A 93 15.35 9.91 22.74
N SER A 94 15.99 10.61 21.80
CA SER A 94 16.32 10.06 20.48
C SER A 94 17.51 9.10 20.51
N ALA A 95 18.51 9.36 21.37
CA ALA A 95 19.67 8.49 21.54
C ALA A 95 19.29 7.07 22.01
N ARG A 96 18.19 6.92 22.77
CA ARG A 96 17.67 5.63 23.23
C ARG A 96 16.96 4.81 22.13
N ARG A 97 16.66 5.42 20.98
CA ARG A 97 15.93 4.77 19.87
C ARG A 97 16.86 4.16 18.81
N GLY A 98 18.19 4.26 18.99
CA GLY A 98 19.14 3.57 18.13
C GLY A 98 19.09 2.06 18.39
N THR A 99 18.60 1.29 17.41
CA THR A 99 18.70 -0.17 17.46
C THR A 99 20.17 -0.55 17.27
N GLN A 100 20.72 -1.38 18.17
CA GLN A 100 22.10 -1.84 18.03
C GLN A 100 22.24 -2.63 16.73
N THR A 101 23.27 -2.32 15.96
CA THR A 101 23.56 -3.02 14.70
C THR A 101 24.05 -4.42 15.02
N THR A 102 23.34 -5.45 14.56
CA THR A 102 23.75 -6.87 14.67
C THR A 102 24.73 -7.29 13.58
N ASN A 103 25.11 -6.37 12.70
CA ASN A 103 26.05 -6.62 11.62
C ASN A 103 27.51 -6.53 12.13
N PHE A 104 28.08 -7.67 12.50
CA PHE A 104 29.47 -7.81 12.95
C PHE A 104 30.48 -7.95 11.81
N ASP A 105 30.05 -7.81 10.56
CA ASP A 105 30.87 -8.06 9.37
C ASP A 105 32.03 -7.06 9.21
N ALA A 106 31.89 -5.88 9.83
CA ALA A 106 32.93 -4.86 9.93
C ALA A 106 33.97 -5.14 11.03
N CYS A 107 33.67 -6.03 11.97
CA CYS A 107 34.61 -6.39 13.04
C CYS A 107 35.77 -7.23 12.47
N ARG A 108 36.92 -7.15 13.14
CA ARG A 108 38.15 -7.88 12.78
C ARG A 108 38.37 -9.05 13.71
N ASP A 109 38.96 -10.12 13.21
CA ASP A 109 39.42 -11.25 14.01
C ASP A 109 40.77 -10.95 14.71
N LEU A 110 41.23 -11.87 15.55
CA LEU A 110 42.52 -11.76 16.25
C LEU A 110 43.73 -11.80 15.29
N SER A 111 43.55 -12.29 14.07
CA SER A 111 44.56 -12.24 13.01
C SER A 111 44.52 -10.92 12.21
N GLY A 112 43.63 -10.01 12.58
CA GLY A 112 43.45 -8.72 11.92
C GLY A 112 42.72 -8.79 10.58
N ARG A 113 42.07 -9.89 10.19
CA ARG A 113 41.21 -9.96 8.99
C ARG A 113 39.79 -9.54 9.34
N ARG A 114 39.05 -8.93 8.39
CA ARG A 114 37.63 -8.57 8.60
C ARG A 114 36.76 -9.81 8.51
N LEU A 115 35.75 -9.91 9.39
CA LEU A 115 34.79 -11.02 9.39
C LEU A 115 34.08 -11.19 8.04
N ARG A 116 33.87 -10.12 7.28
CA ARG A 116 33.39 -10.18 5.88
C ARG A 116 34.22 -11.08 4.98
N ALA A 117 35.53 -10.92 5.01
CA ALA A 117 36.42 -11.70 4.14
C ALA A 117 36.40 -13.17 4.57
N VAL A 118 36.52 -13.43 5.87
CA VAL A 118 36.53 -14.79 6.43
C VAL A 118 35.21 -15.52 6.18
N ASN A 119 34.07 -14.85 6.38
CA ASN A 119 32.76 -15.44 6.13
C ASN A 119 32.49 -15.60 4.62
N GLY A 120 33.01 -14.69 3.80
CA GLY A 120 32.96 -14.79 2.34
C GLY A 120 33.71 -16.01 1.83
N GLU A 121 34.95 -16.20 2.28
CA GLU A 121 35.77 -17.38 1.97
C GLU A 121 35.07 -18.68 2.37
N LYS A 122 34.49 -18.74 3.58
CA LYS A 122 33.71 -19.90 4.04
C LYS A 122 32.49 -20.19 3.16
N LYS A 123 31.75 -19.15 2.76
CA LYS A 123 30.58 -19.29 1.88
C LYS A 123 30.97 -19.77 0.49
N ILE A 124 32.06 -19.24 -0.07
CA ILE A 124 32.58 -19.67 -1.37
C ILE A 124 33.01 -21.13 -1.29
N ALA A 125 33.77 -21.52 -0.25
CA ALA A 125 34.19 -22.90 -0.06
C ALA A 125 33.01 -23.87 0.10
N ALA A 126 31.97 -23.49 0.84
CA ALA A 126 30.75 -24.30 0.98
C ALA A 126 30.02 -24.44 -0.38
N TRP A 127 29.89 -23.34 -1.13
CA TRP A 127 29.27 -23.35 -2.45
C TRP A 127 30.05 -24.19 -3.47
N GLU A 128 31.38 -24.17 -3.40
CA GLU A 128 32.26 -25.01 -4.22
C GLU A 128 32.15 -26.49 -3.83
N ALA A 129 32.04 -26.81 -2.55
CA ALA A 129 31.80 -28.19 -2.08
C ALA A 129 30.45 -28.73 -2.56
N GLU A 130 29.39 -27.92 -2.48
CA GLU A 130 28.04 -28.27 -2.93
C GLU A 130 27.91 -28.29 -4.47
N LYS A 131 28.91 -27.78 -5.20
CA LYS A 131 28.88 -27.74 -6.66
C LYS A 131 28.83 -29.13 -7.29
N ALA A 132 29.55 -30.09 -6.71
CA ALA A 132 29.58 -31.46 -7.22
C ALA A 132 28.21 -32.14 -7.09
N GLU A 133 27.49 -31.87 -5.99
CA GLU A 133 26.14 -32.37 -5.75
C GLU A 133 25.14 -31.69 -6.68
N ARG A 134 25.17 -30.36 -6.81
CA ARG A 134 24.32 -29.63 -7.78
C ARG A 134 24.55 -30.08 -9.22
N ASP A 135 25.80 -30.33 -9.59
CA ASP A 135 26.12 -30.84 -10.93
C ASP A 135 25.64 -32.29 -11.10
N ALA A 136 25.60 -33.11 -10.04
CA ALA A 136 25.05 -34.47 -10.07
C ALA A 136 23.52 -34.47 -10.14
N GLU A 137 22.86 -33.62 -9.36
CA GLU A 137 21.41 -33.42 -9.41
C GLU A 137 20.97 -32.88 -10.77
N ALA A 138 21.66 -31.87 -11.30
CA ALA A 138 21.37 -31.35 -12.63
C ALA A 138 21.59 -32.41 -13.73
N LYS A 139 22.54 -33.34 -13.55
CA LYS A 139 22.71 -34.49 -14.46
C LYS A 139 21.57 -35.49 -14.29
N ALA A 140 21.13 -35.78 -13.06
CA ALA A 140 20.02 -36.67 -12.78
C ALA A 140 18.69 -36.11 -13.32
N GLU A 141 18.41 -34.82 -13.14
CA GLU A 141 17.23 -34.15 -13.69
C GLU A 141 17.25 -34.13 -15.21
N LYS A 142 18.40 -33.86 -15.84
CA LYS A 142 18.53 -33.93 -17.30
C LYS A 142 18.28 -35.35 -17.82
N TYR A 143 18.72 -36.36 -17.09
CA TYR A 143 18.46 -37.77 -17.42
C TYR A 143 16.98 -38.14 -17.25
N LEU A 144 16.34 -37.72 -16.15
CA LEU A 144 14.91 -37.91 -15.94
C LEU A 144 14.08 -37.16 -16.99
N LYS A 145 14.49 -35.95 -17.37
CA LYS A 145 13.82 -35.15 -18.40
C LYS A 145 14.02 -35.72 -19.80
N SER A 146 15.17 -36.32 -20.12
CA SER A 146 15.36 -37.00 -21.41
C SER A 146 14.55 -38.31 -21.48
N GLN A 147 14.49 -39.07 -20.38
CA GLN A 147 13.59 -40.22 -20.22
C GLN A 147 12.12 -39.83 -20.35
N ALA A 148 11.69 -38.74 -19.71
CA ALA A 148 10.31 -38.24 -19.75
C ALA A 148 9.97 -37.59 -21.11
N GLY A 149 10.92 -36.92 -21.77
CA GLY A 149 10.72 -36.31 -23.08
C GLY A 149 10.54 -37.35 -24.20
N GLY A 150 11.20 -38.52 -24.09
CA GLY A 150 11.03 -39.63 -25.02
C GLY A 150 9.80 -40.50 -24.76
N SER A 151 9.27 -40.52 -23.52
CA SER A 151 8.18 -41.42 -23.12
C SER A 151 6.86 -40.74 -22.74
N GLY A 152 6.87 -39.45 -22.39
CA GLY A 152 5.70 -38.73 -21.90
C GLY A 152 4.65 -38.47 -22.98
N ALA A 153 5.07 -38.03 -24.18
CA ALA A 153 4.15 -37.80 -25.29
C ALA A 153 3.55 -39.11 -25.84
N ALA A 154 4.31 -40.21 -25.84
CA ALA A 154 3.82 -41.52 -26.25
C ALA A 154 2.86 -42.12 -25.21
N ARG A 155 3.18 -42.02 -23.91
CA ARG A 155 2.30 -42.45 -22.82
C ARG A 155 1.02 -41.62 -22.74
N LEU A 156 1.09 -40.32 -23.01
CA LEU A 156 -0.08 -39.45 -23.04
C LEU A 156 -1.04 -39.85 -24.18
N ARG A 157 -0.53 -40.13 -25.37
CA ARG A 157 -1.35 -40.64 -26.48
C ARG A 157 -2.01 -41.99 -26.16
N GLU A 158 -1.27 -42.91 -25.53
CA GLU A 158 -1.82 -44.20 -25.14
C GLU A 158 -2.91 -44.07 -24.07
N LEU A 159 -2.78 -43.12 -23.14
CA LEU A 159 -3.81 -42.81 -22.16
C LEU A 159 -5.03 -42.16 -22.81
N GLU A 160 -4.83 -41.21 -23.72
CA GLU A 160 -5.92 -40.55 -24.47
C GLU A 160 -6.70 -41.54 -25.36
N GLU A 161 -6.02 -42.51 -25.97
CA GLU A 161 -6.66 -43.57 -26.76
C GLU A 161 -7.51 -44.49 -25.88
N LYS A 162 -7.00 -44.91 -24.72
CA LYS A 162 -7.76 -45.70 -23.74
C LYS A 162 -8.98 -44.95 -23.19
N GLU A 163 -8.85 -43.64 -22.95
CA GLU A 163 -9.98 -42.80 -22.51
C GLU A 163 -11.03 -42.65 -23.62
N ARG A 164 -10.62 -42.48 -24.88
CA ARG A 164 -11.54 -42.45 -26.04
C ARG A 164 -12.26 -43.78 -26.20
N GLU A 165 -11.56 -44.90 -26.11
CA GLU A 165 -12.16 -46.24 -26.19
C GLU A 165 -13.16 -46.48 -25.05
N ALA A 166 -12.81 -46.08 -23.82
CA ALA A 166 -13.71 -46.15 -22.68
C ALA A 166 -14.97 -45.30 -22.89
N TYR A 167 -14.82 -44.07 -23.38
CA TYR A 167 -15.95 -43.19 -23.69
C TYR A 167 -16.84 -43.76 -24.80
N HIS A 168 -16.26 -44.32 -25.87
CA HIS A 168 -17.02 -44.95 -26.95
C HIS A 168 -17.78 -46.19 -26.46
N ALA A 169 -17.15 -47.01 -25.62
CA ALA A 169 -17.79 -48.18 -25.03
C ALA A 169 -18.93 -47.80 -24.07
N GLU A 170 -18.76 -46.75 -23.27
CA GLU A 170 -19.80 -46.23 -22.38
C GLU A 170 -20.94 -45.59 -23.17
N SER A 171 -20.63 -44.79 -24.20
CA SER A 171 -21.62 -44.17 -25.09
C SER A 171 -22.44 -45.21 -25.85
N ALA A 172 -21.84 -46.32 -26.27
CA ALA A 172 -22.55 -47.44 -26.89
C ALA A 172 -23.53 -48.11 -25.93
N LYS A 173 -23.13 -48.33 -24.66
CA LYS A 173 -24.05 -48.87 -23.64
C LYS A 173 -25.21 -47.92 -23.35
N VAL A 174 -24.93 -46.62 -23.29
CA VAL A 174 -25.98 -45.60 -23.12
C VAL A 174 -26.94 -45.64 -24.31
N SER A 175 -26.44 -45.69 -25.56
CA SER A 175 -27.31 -45.73 -26.74
C SER A 175 -28.15 -47.00 -26.82
N GLU A 176 -27.60 -48.16 -26.47
CA GLU A 176 -28.35 -49.42 -26.34
C GLU A 176 -29.45 -49.31 -25.27
N SER A 177 -29.13 -48.79 -24.08
CA SER A 177 -30.12 -48.63 -23.00
C SER A 177 -31.26 -47.68 -23.37
N VAL A 178 -30.97 -46.62 -24.12
CA VAL A 178 -31.99 -45.67 -24.63
C VAL A 178 -32.86 -46.35 -25.67
N ASN A 179 -32.28 -47.10 -26.60
CA ASN A 179 -33.04 -47.86 -27.60
C ASN A 179 -33.97 -48.88 -26.96
N ASP A 180 -33.50 -49.60 -25.93
CA ASP A 180 -34.32 -50.56 -25.17
C ASP A 180 -35.44 -49.87 -24.37
N ALA A 181 -35.14 -48.72 -23.75
CA ALA A 181 -36.14 -47.92 -23.05
C ALA A 181 -37.23 -47.39 -24.00
N VAL A 182 -36.85 -46.93 -25.20
CA VAL A 182 -37.80 -46.48 -26.22
C VAL A 182 -38.63 -47.65 -26.74
N ALA A 183 -38.01 -48.79 -27.06
CA ALA A 183 -38.71 -49.98 -27.55
C ALA A 183 -39.70 -50.54 -26.51
N SER A 184 -39.32 -50.55 -25.22
CA SER A 184 -40.22 -50.92 -24.13
C SER A 184 -41.30 -49.87 -23.90
N GLY A 185 -40.99 -48.58 -24.06
CA GLY A 185 -41.96 -47.49 -24.06
C GLY A 185 -43.05 -47.67 -25.12
N PHE A 186 -42.69 -48.00 -26.36
CA PHE A 186 -43.65 -48.30 -27.42
C PHE A 186 -44.52 -49.53 -27.12
N LYS A 187 -43.94 -50.60 -26.54
CA LYS A 187 -44.72 -51.79 -26.13
C LYS A 187 -45.70 -51.45 -25.00
N ASN A 188 -45.28 -50.65 -24.03
CA ASN A 188 -46.12 -50.20 -22.93
C ASN A 188 -47.22 -49.26 -23.42
N ALA A 189 -46.92 -48.32 -24.33
CA ALA A 189 -47.91 -47.46 -24.97
C ALA A 189 -48.95 -48.29 -25.75
N ALA A 190 -48.52 -49.28 -26.52
CA ALA A 190 -49.43 -50.20 -27.21
C ALA A 190 -50.28 -51.03 -26.23
N ALA A 191 -49.72 -51.44 -25.09
CA ALA A 191 -50.46 -52.16 -24.04
C ALA A 191 -51.50 -51.26 -23.34
N ILE A 192 -51.16 -49.98 -23.10
CA ILE A 192 -52.09 -48.98 -22.57
C ILE A 192 -53.23 -48.73 -23.56
N GLU A 193 -52.93 -48.57 -24.85
CA GLU A 193 -53.93 -48.42 -25.91
C GLU A 193 -54.83 -49.66 -26.04
N ALA A 194 -54.26 -50.87 -25.93
CA ALA A 194 -55.05 -52.12 -25.89
C ALA A 194 -55.92 -52.21 -24.63
N ALA A 195 -55.47 -51.71 -23.48
CA ALA A 195 -56.24 -51.64 -22.24
C ALA A 195 -57.38 -50.60 -22.31
N LYS A 196 -57.14 -49.43 -22.93
CA LYS A 196 -58.17 -48.43 -23.25
C LYS A 196 -59.24 -49.03 -24.17
N ARG A 197 -58.85 -49.76 -25.23
CA ARG A 197 -59.78 -50.50 -26.12
C ARG A 197 -60.60 -51.57 -25.39
N LYS A 198 -60.02 -52.29 -24.42
CA LYS A 198 -60.75 -53.27 -23.59
C LYS A 198 -61.72 -52.60 -22.60
N LYS A 199 -61.38 -51.44 -22.04
CA LYS A 199 -62.31 -50.64 -21.21
C LYS A 199 -63.46 -50.07 -22.04
N ALA A 200 -63.21 -49.62 -23.27
CA ALA A 200 -64.26 -49.23 -24.23
C ALA A 200 -65.20 -50.41 -24.57
N LYS A 201 -64.67 -51.65 -24.65
CA LYS A 201 -65.45 -52.86 -24.93
C LYS A 201 -66.26 -53.40 -23.73
N LYS A 202 -65.86 -53.11 -22.48
CA LYS A 202 -66.61 -53.47 -21.26
C LYS A 202 -67.76 -52.48 -20.96
N GLY A 203 -67.82 -51.34 -21.65
CA GLY A 203 -68.93 -50.38 -21.62
C GLY A 203 -69.99 -50.59 -22.71
N LYS A 204 -69.87 -51.60 -23.57
CA LYS A 204 -70.84 -51.86 -24.66
C LYS A 204 -71.28 -53.33 -24.67
N ALA A 205 -72.26 -53.62 -23.83
CA ALA A 205 -73.10 -54.80 -23.91
C ALA A 205 -74.57 -54.34 -24.02
N VAL A 206 -75.04 -54.04 -25.23
CA VAL A 206 -76.35 -54.45 -25.77
C VAL A 206 -76.44 -54.13 -27.27
N VAL A 207 -77.18 -55.01 -27.96
CA VAL A 207 -77.48 -55.21 -29.39
C VAL A 207 -77.91 -53.98 -30.22
N GLY A 208 -77.60 -54.00 -31.52
CA GLY A 208 -78.48 -53.48 -32.60
C GLY A 208 -77.80 -52.58 -33.63
N ASN A 209 -78.06 -52.82 -34.92
CA ASN A 209 -77.38 -52.30 -36.13
C ASN A 209 -77.86 -50.91 -36.60
N ASP A 210 -77.05 -50.29 -37.48
CA ASP A 210 -77.33 -49.21 -38.47
C ASP A 210 -77.75 -47.83 -37.91
N ASP A 211 -77.34 -46.65 -38.40
CA ASP A 211 -76.51 -46.17 -39.51
C ASP A 211 -76.36 -44.63 -39.32
N GLU A 212 -75.18 -44.10 -39.66
CA GLU A 212 -74.86 -42.71 -40.09
C GLU A 212 -74.95 -41.43 -39.19
N SER A 213 -73.92 -40.59 -39.44
CA SER A 213 -73.69 -39.14 -39.22
C SER A 213 -73.34 -38.50 -37.84
N GLU A 214 -72.04 -38.15 -37.72
CA GLU A 214 -71.43 -36.81 -37.47
C GLU A 214 -71.87 -35.90 -36.28
N SER A 215 -70.87 -35.44 -35.50
CA SER A 215 -70.60 -34.02 -35.12
C SER A 215 -70.18 -33.75 -33.65
N GLU A 216 -68.89 -33.42 -33.49
CA GLU A 216 -68.24 -32.36 -32.66
C GLU A 216 -68.06 -32.39 -31.12
N SER A 217 -66.85 -31.93 -30.75
CA SER A 217 -66.38 -31.17 -29.57
C SER A 217 -65.65 -31.85 -28.38
N ASP A 218 -64.35 -31.52 -28.32
CA ASP A 218 -63.41 -31.23 -27.21
C ASP A 218 -63.54 -31.88 -25.82
N GLU A 219 -62.42 -32.44 -25.32
CA GLU A 219 -61.86 -32.13 -23.99
C GLU A 219 -60.42 -32.70 -23.83
N ASP A 220 -59.45 -31.79 -23.66
CA ASP A 220 -58.06 -32.06 -23.29
C ASP A 220 -57.96 -32.91 -22.01
N PHE A 221 -57.52 -34.15 -22.13
CA PHE A 221 -57.17 -34.99 -20.98
C PHE A 221 -55.65 -34.97 -20.77
N ASP A 222 -55.21 -34.18 -19.80
CA ASP A 222 -53.82 -33.92 -19.43
C ASP A 222 -53.07 -35.20 -19.01
N ASP A 223 -52.28 -35.78 -19.94
CA ASP A 223 -51.48 -37.02 -19.78
C ASP A 223 -50.16 -36.79 -19.02
N SER A 224 -49.94 -35.58 -18.49
CA SER A 224 -48.71 -35.18 -17.80
C SER A 224 -48.51 -35.87 -16.43
N ALA A 225 -49.58 -36.47 -15.87
CA ALA A 225 -49.53 -37.12 -14.56
C ALA A 225 -49.06 -38.59 -14.60
N LEU A 226 -48.99 -39.22 -15.78
CA LEU A 226 -48.55 -40.62 -15.92
C LEU A 226 -47.06 -40.76 -16.24
N LEU A 227 -46.39 -39.66 -16.62
CA LEU A 227 -44.97 -39.66 -16.96
C LEU A 227 -44.06 -39.33 -15.76
N PHE A 228 -44.59 -38.72 -14.69
CA PHE A 228 -43.82 -38.38 -13.48
C PHE A 228 -44.57 -38.78 -12.20
N PRO A 229 -44.28 -39.96 -11.60
CA PRO A 229 -44.81 -40.31 -10.29
C PRO A 229 -44.22 -39.39 -9.23
N ALA A 230 -45.07 -38.58 -8.58
CA ALA A 230 -44.67 -37.71 -7.49
C ALA A 230 -44.06 -38.51 -6.33
N ALA A 231 -42.75 -38.35 -6.11
CA ALA A 231 -42.04 -38.95 -4.98
C ALA A 231 -42.48 -38.29 -3.66
N LYS A 232 -43.06 -39.09 -2.77
CA LYS A 232 -43.44 -38.70 -1.41
C LYS A 232 -42.19 -38.31 -0.61
N LYS A 233 -42.25 -37.15 0.05
CA LYS A 233 -41.27 -36.65 1.02
C LYS A 233 -41.07 -37.66 2.17
N ALA A 234 -39.85 -38.14 2.34
CA ALA A 234 -39.38 -38.79 3.56
C ALA A 234 -38.34 -37.89 4.25
N ARG A 235 -38.66 -37.54 5.48
CA ARG A 235 -37.92 -36.69 6.43
C ARG A 235 -36.78 -37.50 7.07
N VAL A 236 -35.55 -36.98 7.04
CA VAL A 236 -34.48 -37.36 7.96
C VAL A 236 -33.72 -36.08 8.37
N VAL A 237 -33.59 -35.87 9.69
CA VAL A 237 -32.83 -34.79 10.35
C VAL A 237 -31.67 -35.43 11.15
N PRO A 238 -30.71 -34.66 11.68
CA PRO A 238 -29.29 -34.66 11.34
C PRO A 238 -28.43 -35.54 12.28
N ALA A 239 -27.20 -35.88 11.86
CA ALA A 239 -26.22 -36.43 12.78
C ALA A 239 -24.77 -36.04 12.39
N ALA A 240 -24.18 -35.17 13.21
CA ALA A 240 -22.75 -35.07 13.48
C ALA A 240 -22.59 -35.36 15.00
N PRO A 241 -21.48 -35.93 15.53
CA PRO A 241 -20.20 -35.20 15.57
C PRO A 241 -18.86 -36.02 15.62
N ALA A 242 -17.78 -35.35 15.15
CA ALA A 242 -16.38 -35.28 15.66
C ALA A 242 -15.47 -36.54 15.72
N PRO A 243 -14.10 -36.44 15.91
CA PRO A 243 -13.26 -35.26 16.16
C PRO A 243 -11.87 -35.16 15.43
N ALA A 244 -11.29 -33.95 15.50
CA ALA A 244 -9.89 -33.55 15.68
C ALA A 244 -8.80 -33.88 14.62
N LEU A 245 -8.13 -32.83 14.12
CA LEU A 245 -6.71 -32.56 14.38
C LEU A 245 -6.38 -31.10 14.05
N ALA A 246 -5.81 -30.41 15.04
CA ALA A 246 -5.38 -29.02 15.00
C ALA A 246 -3.97 -28.93 14.41
N LEU A 247 -3.73 -27.93 13.56
CA LEU A 247 -2.39 -27.36 13.37
C LEU A 247 -2.52 -25.86 13.15
N ALA A 248 -1.95 -25.11 14.09
CA ALA A 248 -1.71 -23.68 14.00
C ALA A 248 -0.80 -23.36 12.81
N ASN A 249 -1.06 -22.25 12.11
CA ASN A 249 -0.02 -21.54 11.37
C ASN A 249 -0.35 -20.04 11.27
N GLU A 250 0.54 -19.28 11.90
CA GLU A 250 0.74 -17.83 11.83
C GLU A 250 1.12 -17.40 10.39
N PRO A 251 0.57 -16.31 9.84
CA PRO A 251 1.11 -15.72 8.62
C PRO A 251 2.23 -14.71 8.97
N GLU A 252 3.47 -15.21 8.98
CA GLU A 252 4.68 -14.40 8.94
C GLU A 252 4.75 -13.62 7.61
N ALA A 253 4.63 -12.30 7.74
CA ALA A 253 4.92 -11.33 6.71
C ALA A 253 6.44 -11.17 6.58
N SER A 254 6.99 -11.35 5.38
CA SER A 254 8.31 -10.86 5.03
C SER A 254 8.40 -10.56 3.54
N THR A 255 8.11 -9.31 3.20
CA THR A 255 8.55 -8.68 1.95
C THR A 255 9.61 -7.65 2.34
N SER A 256 10.84 -7.91 1.94
CA SER A 256 11.97 -7.00 2.07
C SER A 256 12.81 -7.05 0.80
N GLN A 257 12.67 -6.04 -0.05
CA GLN A 257 13.71 -5.66 -1.01
C GLN A 257 13.76 -4.13 -1.12
N SER A 258 14.96 -3.59 -0.87
CA SER A 258 15.37 -2.23 -1.23
C SER A 258 16.47 -2.31 -2.32
N PRO A 259 16.58 -1.31 -3.23
CA PRO A 259 17.31 -1.43 -4.49
C PRO A 259 18.73 -0.83 -4.48
N THR A 260 19.57 -1.31 -5.39
CA THR A 260 20.86 -0.70 -5.78
C THR A 260 20.91 -0.43 -7.30
N SER A 261 20.96 0.86 -7.65
CA SER A 261 21.65 1.54 -8.77
C SER A 261 21.97 0.85 -10.12
N ALA A 262 21.20 1.25 -11.16
CA ALA A 262 21.56 1.81 -12.50
C ALA A 262 22.42 1.00 -13.52
N PRO A 263 22.41 1.37 -14.84
CA PRO A 263 21.35 1.92 -15.71
C PRO A 263 21.21 1.12 -17.03
N THR A 264 20.03 1.04 -17.69
CA THR A 264 19.91 0.80 -19.15
C THR A 264 18.49 1.10 -19.66
N MET A 265 18.41 2.07 -20.57
CA MET A 265 17.43 2.33 -21.65
C MET A 265 15.92 2.35 -21.36
N ALA A 266 15.36 3.57 -21.42
CA ALA A 266 13.94 3.86 -21.45
C ALA A 266 13.41 3.96 -22.90
N PRO A 267 12.16 3.54 -23.17
CA PRO A 267 11.24 4.24 -24.06
C PRO A 267 10.34 5.21 -23.25
N PRO A 268 9.82 6.29 -23.86
CA PRO A 268 9.20 7.39 -23.12
C PRO A 268 7.77 7.03 -22.72
N VAL A 269 7.49 6.98 -21.42
CA VAL A 269 6.10 6.96 -20.93
C VAL A 269 5.75 8.37 -20.50
N MET A 270 4.74 8.91 -21.16
CA MET A 270 4.27 10.28 -21.07
C MET A 270 3.87 10.61 -19.62
N GLU A 271 4.62 11.50 -18.99
CA GLU A 271 4.29 12.07 -17.69
C GLU A 271 3.19 13.13 -17.91
N GLN A 272 1.92 12.75 -17.69
CA GLN A 272 0.82 13.71 -17.70
C GLN A 272 0.91 14.59 -16.45
N LYS A 273 1.61 15.71 -16.61
CA LYS A 273 1.72 16.78 -15.62
C LYS A 273 0.44 17.63 -15.63
N GLU A 274 -0.69 17.08 -15.17
CA GLU A 274 -1.87 17.87 -14.83
C GLU A 274 -1.64 18.72 -13.57
N GLU A 275 -0.90 19.83 -13.62
CA GLU A 275 -0.66 20.71 -12.44
C GLU A 275 -1.92 21.52 -12.02
N GLY A 276 -3.01 20.82 -11.71
CA GLY A 276 -4.21 21.39 -11.11
C GLY A 276 -4.52 20.75 -9.74
N PRO A 277 -5.37 21.38 -8.92
CA PRO A 277 -5.99 20.71 -7.78
C PRO A 277 -6.69 19.44 -8.26
N LEU A 278 -6.40 18.29 -7.66
CA LEU A 278 -7.14 17.06 -7.93
C LEU A 278 -8.54 17.21 -7.37
N ASP A 279 -9.47 16.97 -8.28
CA ASP A 279 -10.88 16.97 -7.99
C ASP A 279 -11.26 15.61 -7.40
N LEU A 280 -11.45 15.59 -6.08
CA LEU A 280 -11.75 14.37 -5.32
C LEU A 280 -13.10 13.74 -5.71
N THR A 281 -13.99 14.50 -6.34
CA THR A 281 -15.32 14.01 -6.76
C THR A 281 -15.25 13.00 -7.92
N ARG A 282 -14.11 12.91 -8.62
CA ARG A 282 -13.90 12.01 -9.77
C ARG A 282 -13.48 10.60 -9.38
N PHE A 283 -13.09 10.40 -8.12
CA PHE A 283 -12.57 9.13 -7.64
C PHE A 283 -13.59 8.48 -6.73
N ASP A 284 -14.05 7.27 -7.07
CA ASP A 284 -15.09 6.54 -6.31
C ASP A 284 -14.54 5.71 -5.15
N SER A 285 -13.23 5.45 -5.13
CA SER A 285 -12.57 4.66 -4.09
C SER A 285 -11.18 5.21 -3.75
N ALA A 286 -10.71 4.90 -2.53
CA ALA A 286 -9.34 5.19 -2.12
C ALA A 286 -8.29 4.44 -2.99
N GLU A 287 -8.65 3.31 -3.58
CA GLU A 287 -7.77 2.54 -4.48
C GLU A 287 -7.60 3.23 -5.84
N ALA A 288 -8.65 3.90 -6.35
CA ALA A 288 -8.55 4.70 -7.57
C ALA A 288 -7.59 5.89 -7.43
N LEU A 289 -7.48 6.45 -6.21
CA LEU A 289 -6.51 7.51 -5.86
C LEU A 289 -5.07 7.02 -5.81
N GLU A 290 -4.84 5.70 -5.65
CA GLU A 290 -3.48 5.14 -5.67
C GLU A 290 -2.85 5.24 -7.06
N ALA A 291 -3.66 5.11 -8.12
CA ALA A 291 -3.23 5.18 -9.52
C ALA A 291 -2.74 6.59 -9.93
N VAL A 292 -3.16 7.63 -9.22
CA VAL A 292 -2.71 9.02 -9.43
C VAL A 292 -1.24 9.21 -9.04
N GLY A 293 -0.72 8.31 -8.20
CA GLY A 293 0.69 8.24 -7.89
C GLY A 293 1.13 9.01 -6.63
N LEU A 294 2.31 8.62 -6.14
CA LEU A 294 2.79 8.96 -4.80
C LEU A 294 3.09 10.46 -4.61
N GLU A 295 3.66 11.11 -5.63
CA GLU A 295 4.04 12.54 -5.57
C GLU A 295 2.81 13.46 -5.64
N ARG A 296 1.79 13.07 -6.40
CA ARG A 296 0.51 13.79 -6.49
C ARG A 296 -0.22 13.81 -5.16
N LEU A 297 -0.40 12.63 -4.55
CA LEU A 297 -1.03 12.50 -3.24
C LEU A 297 -0.27 13.28 -2.15
N LYS A 298 1.06 13.34 -2.21
CA LYS A 298 1.86 14.16 -1.28
C LYS A 298 1.55 15.63 -1.45
N ALA A 299 1.59 16.15 -2.68
CA ALA A 299 1.39 17.57 -2.96
C ALA A 299 0.03 18.05 -2.43
N GLU A 300 -1.01 17.25 -2.62
CA GLU A 300 -2.34 17.60 -2.15
C GLU A 300 -2.54 17.48 -0.65
N LEU A 301 -2.02 16.40 -0.04
CA LEU A 301 -2.04 16.29 1.42
C LEU A 301 -1.30 17.46 2.06
N THR A 302 -0.20 17.93 1.46
CA THR A 302 0.50 19.14 1.93
C THR A 302 -0.31 20.42 1.72
N ALA A 303 -1.00 20.56 0.58
CA ALA A 303 -1.88 21.70 0.30
C ALA A 303 -3.06 21.77 1.27
N GLN A 304 -3.65 20.61 1.58
CA GLN A 304 -4.76 20.45 2.51
C GLN A 304 -4.31 20.43 3.99
N LYS A 305 -3.01 20.50 4.29
CA LYS A 305 -2.42 20.43 5.65
C LYS A 305 -2.73 19.12 6.40
N LEU A 306 -2.85 18.00 5.70
CA LEU A 306 -2.92 16.67 6.28
C LEU A 306 -1.52 16.03 6.36
N LYS A 307 -1.39 15.00 7.21
CA LYS A 307 -0.15 14.23 7.35
C LYS A 307 0.16 13.45 6.07
N CYS A 308 1.35 13.68 5.52
CA CYS A 308 1.87 13.02 4.32
C CYS A 308 2.71 11.75 4.59
N GLY A 309 2.83 11.28 5.84
CA GLY A 309 3.59 10.07 6.20
C GLY A 309 2.85 8.76 5.88
N GLY A 310 3.54 7.61 5.90
CA GLY A 310 2.91 6.28 5.70
C GLY A 310 2.94 5.77 4.26
N THR A 311 2.27 4.63 4.04
CA THR A 311 2.17 3.94 2.74
C THR A 311 1.31 4.71 1.73
N LEU A 312 1.41 4.37 0.44
CA LEU A 312 0.66 5.02 -0.64
C LEU A 312 -0.86 4.89 -0.41
N ARG A 313 -1.31 3.70 -0.02
CA ARG A 313 -2.68 3.39 0.39
C ARG A 313 -3.18 4.24 1.55
N GLU A 314 -2.38 4.40 2.60
CA GLU A 314 -2.76 5.26 3.74
C GLU A 314 -2.89 6.74 3.35
N ARG A 315 -2.08 7.22 2.40
CA ARG A 315 -2.18 8.61 1.91
C ARG A 315 -3.45 8.80 1.11
N ALA A 316 -3.76 7.87 0.20
CA ALA A 316 -4.99 7.88 -0.58
C ALA A 316 -6.23 7.82 0.32
N ALA A 317 -6.24 6.93 1.32
CA ALA A 317 -7.33 6.83 2.29
C ALA A 317 -7.55 8.13 3.07
N ARG A 318 -6.47 8.80 3.52
CA ARG A 318 -6.58 10.07 4.26
C ARG A 318 -7.09 11.22 3.40
N LEU A 319 -6.67 11.27 2.14
CA LEU A 319 -7.12 12.27 1.19
C LEU A 319 -8.61 12.05 0.83
N PHE A 320 -9.02 10.79 0.72
CA PHE A 320 -10.41 10.42 0.46
C PHE A 320 -11.38 10.81 1.59
N LEU A 321 -10.91 10.89 2.85
CA LEU A 321 -11.72 11.40 3.96
C LEU A 321 -12.25 12.82 3.74
N LEU A 322 -11.54 13.65 2.96
CA LEU A 322 -11.97 15.02 2.61
C LEU A 322 -13.09 15.04 1.56
N ARG A 323 -13.29 13.93 0.83
CA ARG A 323 -14.37 13.80 -0.15
C ARG A 323 -15.70 13.56 0.56
N ASP A 324 -15.69 12.67 1.55
CA ASP A 324 -16.92 12.18 2.20
C ASP A 324 -17.28 12.98 3.47
N ASN A 325 -16.29 13.57 4.15
CA ASN A 325 -16.49 14.31 5.38
C ASN A 325 -16.11 15.79 5.22
N THR A 326 -16.84 16.64 5.94
CA THR A 326 -16.47 18.05 6.05
C THR A 326 -15.24 18.22 6.94
N ARG A 327 -14.51 19.33 6.77
CA ARG A 327 -13.23 19.58 7.44
C ARG A 327 -13.25 19.39 8.96
N ASP A 328 -14.40 19.64 9.60
CA ASP A 328 -14.58 19.61 11.04
C ASP A 328 -14.86 18.20 11.60
N GLU A 329 -15.28 17.26 10.74
CA GLU A 329 -15.57 15.87 11.09
C GLU A 329 -14.31 14.98 11.02
N ILE A 330 -13.22 15.49 10.44
CA ILE A 330 -11.96 14.75 10.32
C ILE A 330 -11.18 14.82 11.63
N ASP A 331 -10.87 13.65 12.19
CA ASP A 331 -10.06 13.50 13.39
C ASP A 331 -8.77 14.35 13.36
N LYS A 332 -8.54 15.10 14.43
CA LYS A 332 -7.31 15.91 14.68
C LYS A 332 -6.00 15.12 14.51
N LYS A 333 -6.06 13.79 14.55
CA LYS A 333 -4.93 12.88 14.34
C LYS A 333 -4.41 12.90 12.89
N HIS A 334 -5.23 13.22 11.90
CA HIS A 334 -4.82 13.23 10.49
C HIS A 334 -4.24 14.56 10.02
N TRP A 335 -4.44 15.64 10.79
CA TRP A 335 -3.94 16.97 10.49
C TRP A 335 -2.45 17.10 10.80
N ALA A 336 -1.72 17.78 9.89
CA ALA A 336 -0.34 18.18 10.15
C ALA A 336 -0.32 19.21 11.29
N LYS A 337 0.75 19.16 12.11
CA LYS A 337 0.99 20.17 13.15
C LYS A 337 1.47 21.48 12.53
#